data_AF-A0A4Y7JGH4-F1
#
_entry.id   AF-A0A4Y7JGH4-F1
#
_cell.length_a   1.000
_cell.length_b   1.000
_cell.length_c   1.000
_cell.angle_alpha   90.00
_cell.angle_beta   90.00
_cell.angle_gamma   90.00
#
_symmetry.space_group_name_H-M   'P 1'
#
loop_
_entity.id
_entity.type
_entity.pdbx_description
1 polymer ?
#
loop_
_entity_poly.entity_id
_entity_poly.type
_entity_poly.pdbx_seq_one_letter_code
_entity_poly.pdbx_strand_id
1 'polypeptide(L)'
;MNVKETNVESVQRLEASETSWPARQHVVACGSTPEQSGRLTFPISLKQPGPRESPIQCFIKRERATSTYHLYLGLNPALLGENGKLLFAARKVRRATITDFVISLVSDDFSRASNTYIGKLRSNFLGTKFTVYDSQPPCDAAVQSNCRSNRRIHAKQVSPRVPAGNYNVATISYELNVLRSRGPRRMQCTMHSIPITAIQEGCTAPTPTSFPHSLEDQFS
;
A
#
# COMPACT_ATOMS: atom_id res chain seq x y z
N MET A 1 -40.12 6.49 2.14
CA MET A 1 -40.09 5.58 0.97
C MET A 1 -38.67 5.63 0.41
N ASN A 2 -37.73 4.94 1.08
CA ASN A 2 -37.30 3.58 0.76
C ASN A 2 -36.71 3.45 -0.64
N VAL A 3 -35.41 3.75 -0.77
CA VAL A 3 -34.53 3.07 -1.71
C VAL A 3 -33.18 2.86 -1.00
N LYS A 4 -33.19 2.02 0.03
CA LYS A 4 -31.98 1.35 0.56
C LYS A 4 -32.10 -0.12 0.20
N GLU A 5 -32.07 -0.43 -1.09
CA GLU A 5 -32.07 -1.80 -1.56
C GLU A 5 -31.54 -1.83 -2.99
N THR A 6 -30.22 -2.02 -3.11
CA THR A 6 -29.46 -2.52 -4.28
C THR A 6 -27.96 -2.28 -3.99
N ASN A 7 -27.03 -3.23 -4.12
CA ASN A 7 -27.15 -4.62 -4.52
C ASN A 7 -25.85 -5.36 -4.08
N VAL A 8 -25.92 -6.34 -3.18
CA VAL A 8 -24.78 -7.23 -2.85
C VAL A 8 -24.33 -8.00 -4.10
N GLU A 9 -25.23 -8.21 -5.07
CA GLU A 9 -24.94 -8.89 -6.33
C GLU A 9 -24.07 -8.05 -7.28
N SER A 10 -24.09 -6.71 -7.23
CA SER A 10 -23.23 -5.91 -8.13
C SER A 10 -21.77 -5.96 -7.69
N VAL A 11 -21.50 -6.06 -6.38
CA VAL A 11 -20.17 -6.33 -5.84
C VAL A 11 -19.73 -7.75 -6.24
N GLN A 12 -20.59 -8.75 -6.07
CA GLN A 12 -20.30 -10.12 -6.50
C GLN A 12 -20.05 -10.25 -8.01
N ARG A 13 -20.78 -9.50 -8.86
CA ARG A 13 -20.58 -9.52 -10.34
C ARG A 13 -19.25 -8.90 -10.76
N LEU A 14 -18.86 -7.75 -10.21
CA LEU A 14 -17.57 -7.10 -10.53
C LEU A 14 -16.38 -7.99 -10.11
N GLU A 15 -16.52 -8.68 -8.99
CA GLU A 15 -15.48 -9.54 -8.43
C GLU A 15 -15.33 -10.89 -9.13
N ALA A 16 -16.40 -11.39 -9.79
CA ALA A 16 -16.34 -12.60 -10.59
C ALA A 16 -15.74 -12.37 -11.98
N SER A 17 -15.75 -11.13 -12.48
CA SER A 17 -15.34 -10.81 -13.85
C SER A 17 -13.94 -10.21 -14.00
N GLU A 18 -13.37 -9.60 -12.96
CA GLU A 18 -12.13 -8.82 -13.11
C GLU A 18 -10.91 -9.45 -12.42
N THR A 19 -9.92 -9.81 -13.25
CA THR A 19 -8.57 -10.24 -12.82
C THR A 19 -7.63 -9.06 -12.56
N SER A 20 -8.02 -7.84 -12.96
CA SER A 20 -7.29 -6.59 -12.78
C SER A 20 -8.11 -5.56 -11.99
N TRP A 21 -7.48 -4.48 -11.53
CA TRP A 21 -8.22 -3.38 -10.91
C TRP A 21 -9.17 -2.71 -11.93
N PRO A 22 -10.41 -2.35 -11.54
CA PRO A 22 -11.35 -1.72 -12.45
C PRO A 22 -10.80 -0.40 -12.99
N ALA A 23 -11.06 -0.12 -14.27
CA ALA A 23 -10.80 1.19 -14.85
C ALA A 23 -11.61 2.26 -14.10
N ARG A 24 -10.96 3.37 -13.74
CA ARG A 24 -11.43 4.38 -12.77
C ARG A 24 -12.76 5.09 -13.09
N GLN A 25 -13.46 4.78 -14.17
CA GLN A 25 -14.62 5.54 -14.64
C GLN A 25 -15.94 5.23 -13.91
N HIS A 26 -16.05 4.14 -13.13
CA HIS A 26 -17.32 3.74 -12.52
C HIS A 26 -17.20 3.17 -11.09
N VAL A 27 -16.57 3.88 -10.16
CA VAL A 27 -16.54 3.42 -8.76
C VAL A 27 -17.14 4.46 -7.81
N VAL A 28 -18.42 4.28 -7.50
CA VAL A 28 -19.02 4.76 -6.26
C VAL A 28 -18.37 3.93 -5.14
N ALA A 29 -17.71 4.58 -4.19
CA ALA A 29 -17.10 3.94 -3.03
C ALA A 29 -18.20 3.27 -2.18
N CYS A 30 -18.51 2.01 -2.46
CA CYS A 30 -19.36 1.20 -1.60
C CYS A 30 -18.55 0.89 -0.34
N GLY A 31 -18.92 1.55 0.77
CA GLY A 31 -18.15 1.72 1.99
C GLY A 31 -17.92 0.49 2.87
N SER A 32 -17.61 -0.68 2.30
CA SER A 32 -17.17 -1.85 3.07
C SER A 32 -15.65 -1.92 3.14
N THR A 33 -15.08 -1.77 4.33
CA THR A 33 -13.65 -2.00 4.59
C THR A 33 -13.33 -3.50 4.53
N PRO A 34 -12.09 -3.93 4.24
CA PRO A 34 -11.68 -5.33 4.34
C PRO A 34 -11.91 -5.91 5.73
N GLU A 35 -11.86 -5.09 6.78
CA GLU A 35 -12.23 -5.48 8.13
C GLU A 35 -13.68 -6.00 8.22
N GLN A 36 -14.61 -5.44 7.44
CA GLN A 36 -16.02 -5.86 7.42
C GLN A 36 -16.34 -6.92 6.37
N SER A 37 -15.79 -6.78 5.16
CA SER A 37 -16.14 -7.64 4.02
C SER A 37 -15.21 -8.85 3.86
N GLY A 38 -14.01 -8.79 4.46
CA GLY A 38 -12.92 -9.74 4.22
C GLY A 38 -12.36 -9.69 2.80
N ARG A 39 -12.75 -8.73 1.96
CA ARG A 39 -12.45 -8.70 0.53
C ARG A 39 -11.61 -7.48 0.15
N LEU A 40 -10.67 -7.69 -0.78
CA LEU A 40 -9.83 -6.64 -1.37
C LEU A 40 -10.43 -6.22 -2.72
N THR A 41 -11.49 -5.42 -2.66
CA THR A 41 -12.27 -5.05 -3.85
C THR A 41 -11.60 -3.93 -4.65
N PHE A 42 -10.95 -2.97 -3.97
CA PHE A 42 -10.33 -1.79 -4.60
C PHE A 42 -8.86 -1.58 -4.20
N PRO A 43 -8.08 -0.81 -4.97
CA PRO A 43 -6.69 -0.50 -4.62
C PRO A 43 -6.51 0.10 -3.22
N ILE A 44 -7.48 0.90 -2.76
CA ILE A 44 -7.43 1.52 -1.42
C ILE A 44 -7.51 0.48 -0.30
N SER A 45 -8.20 -0.65 -0.54
CA SER A 45 -8.33 -1.75 0.40
C SER A 45 -6.97 -2.34 0.82
N LEU A 46 -5.91 -2.18 0.02
CA LEU A 46 -4.55 -2.61 0.37
C LEU A 46 -3.91 -1.79 1.51
N LYS A 47 -4.45 -0.61 1.79
CA LYS A 47 -4.00 0.29 2.86
C LYS A 47 -4.92 0.23 4.08
N GLN A 48 -5.98 -0.56 4.02
CA GLN A 48 -6.95 -0.72 5.10
C GLN A 48 -6.60 -1.97 5.92
N PRO A 49 -6.98 -2.02 7.21
CA PRO A 49 -6.83 -3.22 8.02
C PRO A 49 -7.57 -4.40 7.39
N GLY A 50 -6.98 -5.59 7.47
CA GLY A 50 -7.65 -6.82 7.11
C GLY A 50 -8.68 -7.26 8.16
N PRO A 51 -9.52 -8.25 7.85
CA PRO A 51 -10.42 -8.88 8.81
C PRO A 51 -9.65 -9.45 10.01
N ARG A 52 -10.27 -9.39 11.20
CA ARG A 52 -9.64 -9.81 12.47
C ARG A 52 -9.71 -11.32 12.67
N GLU A 53 -10.76 -11.93 12.16
CA GLU A 53 -11.15 -13.32 12.44
C GLU A 53 -10.59 -14.30 11.41
N SER A 54 -10.25 -13.81 10.20
CA SER A 54 -9.85 -14.66 9.09
C SER A 54 -8.59 -14.12 8.38
N PRO A 55 -7.62 -14.97 8.03
CA PRO A 55 -6.45 -14.51 7.28
C PRO A 55 -6.78 -14.22 5.82
N ILE A 56 -6.19 -13.15 5.28
CA ILE A 56 -6.12 -12.93 3.82
C ILE A 56 -4.95 -13.76 3.27
N GLN A 57 -5.26 -14.67 2.35
CA GLN A 57 -4.27 -15.55 1.74
C GLN A 57 -3.78 -14.99 0.41
N CYS A 58 -2.46 -14.85 0.28
CA CYS A 58 -1.79 -14.31 -0.90
C CYS A 58 -0.55 -15.14 -1.24
N PHE A 59 -0.08 -15.05 -2.48
CA PHE A 59 1.21 -15.63 -2.89
C PHE A 59 2.08 -14.61 -3.64
N ILE A 60 3.39 -14.80 -3.56
CA ILE A 60 4.37 -13.94 -4.23
C ILE A 60 5.01 -14.70 -5.39
N LYS A 61 4.83 -14.22 -6.62
CA LYS A 61 5.55 -14.69 -7.81
C LYS A 61 6.78 -13.81 -8.03
N ARG A 62 7.96 -14.42 -8.07
CA ARG A 62 9.23 -13.72 -8.29
C ARG A 62 9.71 -13.91 -9.72
N GLU A 63 9.93 -12.80 -10.42
CA GLU A 63 10.60 -12.80 -11.71
C GLU A 63 12.07 -12.41 -11.52
N ARG A 64 12.97 -13.35 -11.80
CA ARG A 64 14.41 -13.16 -11.50
C ARG A 64 15.10 -12.24 -12.50
N ALA A 65 14.71 -12.29 -13.78
CA ALA A 65 15.34 -11.51 -14.86
C ALA A 65 15.20 -10.00 -14.62
N THR A 66 14.00 -9.56 -14.24
CA THR A 66 13.65 -8.15 -14.02
C THR A 66 13.81 -7.72 -12.55
N SER A 67 14.12 -8.67 -11.65
CA SER A 67 14.09 -8.48 -10.20
C SER A 67 12.77 -7.90 -9.69
N THR A 68 11.66 -8.33 -10.29
CA THR A 68 10.30 -7.96 -9.88
C THR A 68 9.65 -9.06 -9.05
N TYR A 69 8.70 -8.62 -8.23
CA TYR A 69 7.94 -9.44 -7.31
C TYR A 69 6.48 -9.04 -7.48
N HIS A 70 5.61 -10.00 -7.70
CA HIS A 70 4.17 -9.78 -7.90
C HIS A 70 3.42 -10.44 -6.74
N LEU A 71 2.61 -9.67 -6.03
CA LEU A 71 1.73 -10.18 -4.99
C LEU A 71 0.34 -10.41 -5.60
N TYR A 72 -0.16 -11.63 -5.46
CA TYR A 72 -1.48 -12.03 -5.93
C TYR A 72 -2.35 -12.47 -4.76
N LEU A 73 -3.65 -12.20 -4.87
CA LEU A 73 -4.67 -12.76 -3.96
C LEU A 73 -4.91 -14.23 -4.31
N GLY A 74 -4.91 -15.12 -3.31
CA GLY A 74 -5.20 -16.55 -3.46
C GLY A 74 -4.17 -17.48 -2.82
N LEU A 75 -4.50 -18.78 -2.82
CA LEU A 75 -3.76 -19.84 -2.11
C LEU A 75 -2.63 -20.48 -2.93
N ASN A 76 -2.79 -20.63 -4.25
CA ASN A 76 -1.83 -21.36 -5.07
C ASN A 76 -1.88 -20.90 -6.53
N PRO A 77 -0.73 -20.61 -7.17
CA PRO A 77 -0.64 -20.42 -8.62
C PRO A 77 -1.31 -21.54 -9.44
N ALA A 78 -1.25 -22.79 -8.96
CA ALA A 78 -1.79 -23.95 -9.66
C ALA A 78 -3.33 -24.07 -9.60
N LEU A 79 -3.97 -23.47 -8.58
CA LEU A 79 -5.42 -23.55 -8.40
C LEU A 79 -6.18 -22.38 -9.03
N LEU A 80 -5.51 -21.26 -9.31
CA LEU A 80 -6.14 -20.05 -9.86
C LEU A 80 -6.04 -19.93 -11.39
N GLY A 81 -5.33 -20.84 -12.08
CA GLY A 81 -4.92 -20.58 -13.47
C GLY A 81 -4.14 -19.26 -13.57
N GLU A 82 -3.95 -18.73 -14.78
CA GLU A 82 -3.29 -17.42 -14.97
C GLU A 82 -4.12 -16.22 -14.43
N ASN A 83 -5.22 -16.47 -13.71
CA ASN A 83 -6.27 -15.49 -13.39
C ASN A 83 -6.23 -14.97 -11.94
N GLY A 84 -5.08 -15.06 -11.27
CA GLY A 84 -4.92 -14.45 -9.94
C GLY A 84 -5.07 -12.93 -9.97
N LYS A 85 -5.85 -12.35 -9.04
CA LYS A 85 -5.97 -10.90 -8.91
C LYS A 85 -4.64 -10.31 -8.43
N LEU A 86 -3.97 -9.54 -9.29
CA LEU A 86 -2.74 -8.84 -8.92
C LEU A 86 -3.09 -7.73 -7.90
N LEU A 87 -2.44 -7.78 -6.73
CA LEU A 87 -2.59 -6.75 -5.71
C LEU A 87 -1.63 -5.59 -5.97
N PHE A 88 -0.34 -5.90 -6.03
CA PHE A 88 0.71 -4.94 -6.38
C PHE A 88 1.96 -5.66 -6.90
N ALA A 89 2.83 -4.92 -7.55
CA ALA A 89 4.17 -5.34 -7.92
C ALA A 89 5.24 -4.53 -7.19
N ALA A 90 6.42 -5.12 -6.99
CA ALA A 90 7.58 -4.46 -6.44
C ALA A 90 8.81 -4.74 -7.30
N ARG A 91 9.58 -3.71 -7.66
CA ARG A 91 10.85 -3.84 -8.39
C ARG A 91 12.02 -3.53 -7.47
N LYS A 92 12.96 -4.46 -7.36
CA LYS A 92 14.20 -4.28 -6.61
C LYS A 92 15.20 -3.46 -7.41
N VAL A 93 15.65 -2.35 -6.84
CA VAL A 93 16.67 -1.45 -7.38
C VAL A 93 17.86 -1.46 -6.43
N ARG A 94 18.97 -2.06 -6.86
CA ARG A 94 20.23 -2.07 -6.09
C ARG A 94 21.03 -0.80 -6.37
N ARG A 95 21.51 -0.16 -5.31
CA ARG A 95 22.48 0.94 -5.33
C ARG A 95 23.74 0.50 -4.58
N ALA A 96 24.80 1.29 -4.66
CA ALA A 96 26.09 0.97 -4.02
C ALA A 96 25.96 0.61 -2.53
N THR A 97 25.14 1.35 -1.79
CA THR A 97 25.01 1.18 -0.34
C THR A 97 23.62 0.81 0.16
N ILE A 98 22.62 0.73 -0.73
CA ILE A 98 21.21 0.63 -0.37
C ILE A 98 20.51 -0.24 -1.41
N THR A 99 19.53 -1.04 -0.99
CA THR A 99 18.55 -1.65 -1.89
C THR A 99 17.19 -1.01 -1.65
N ASP A 100 16.60 -0.46 -2.70
CA ASP A 100 15.22 0.03 -2.70
C ASP A 100 14.32 -1.02 -3.38
N PHE A 101 13.10 -1.22 -2.91
CA PHE A 101 12.02 -1.90 -3.63
C PHE A 101 10.92 -0.89 -3.87
N VAL A 102 10.71 -0.51 -5.12
CA VAL A 102 9.67 0.43 -5.52
C VAL A 102 8.37 -0.36 -5.70
N ILE A 103 7.30 0.04 -5.03
CA ILE A 103 6.02 -0.68 -4.98
C ILE A 103 4.97 0.09 -5.79
N SER A 104 4.31 -0.61 -6.71
CA SER A 104 3.33 -0.07 -7.65
C SER A 104 2.10 -0.98 -7.73
N LEU A 105 0.93 -0.39 -8.00
CA LEU A 105 -0.32 -1.13 -8.22
C LEU A 105 -0.34 -1.89 -9.55
N VAL A 106 0.55 -1.55 -10.48
CA VAL A 106 0.70 -2.20 -11.78
C VAL A 106 2.07 -2.84 -11.93
N SER A 107 2.18 -3.84 -12.81
CA SER A 107 3.38 -4.68 -12.97
C SER A 107 4.47 -4.09 -13.86
N ASP A 108 4.15 -3.09 -14.68
CA ASP A 108 5.01 -2.54 -15.74
C ASP A 108 5.56 -1.15 -15.41
N ASP A 109 4.84 -0.34 -14.63
CA ASP A 109 5.26 0.99 -14.21
C ASP A 109 5.76 1.05 -12.76
N PHE A 110 7.03 1.40 -12.59
CA PHE A 110 7.70 1.62 -11.30
C PHE A 110 8.25 3.05 -11.17
N SER A 111 7.71 4.00 -11.92
CA SER A 111 8.06 5.42 -11.78
C SER A 111 7.52 5.96 -10.46
N ARG A 112 8.37 6.63 -9.68
CA ARG A 112 7.96 7.31 -8.43
C ARG A 112 7.06 8.51 -8.65
N ALA A 113 6.98 9.01 -9.88
CA ALA A 113 6.10 10.10 -10.28
C ALA A 113 4.73 9.59 -10.75
N SER A 114 4.57 8.28 -10.91
CA SER A 114 3.33 7.68 -11.38
C SER A 114 2.25 7.67 -10.31
N ASN A 115 1.00 7.76 -10.73
CA ASN A 115 -0.18 7.64 -9.88
C ASN A 115 -0.41 6.20 -9.39
N THR A 116 0.32 5.21 -9.93
CA THR A 116 0.29 3.81 -9.50
C THR A 116 1.30 3.51 -8.40
N TYR A 117 2.24 4.42 -8.12
CA TYR A 117 3.21 4.29 -7.04
C TYR A 117 2.53 4.43 -5.67
N ILE A 118 2.70 3.41 -4.82
CA ILE A 118 2.05 3.38 -3.49
C ILE A 118 3.03 3.34 -2.32
N GLY A 119 4.33 3.23 -2.60
CA GLY A 119 5.35 3.23 -1.55
C GLY A 119 6.66 2.56 -1.94
N LYS A 120 7.54 2.42 -0.94
CA LYS A 120 8.88 1.88 -1.14
C LYS A 120 9.41 1.20 0.12
N LEU A 121 10.09 0.08 -0.05
CA LEU A 121 10.90 -0.54 1.00
C LEU A 121 12.37 -0.17 0.79
N ARG A 122 13.07 0.31 1.80
CA ARG A 122 14.51 0.65 1.73
C ARG A 122 15.31 -0.16 2.71
N SER A 123 16.37 -0.83 2.26
CA SER A 123 17.32 -1.50 3.13
C SER A 123 18.43 -0.56 3.59
N ASN A 124 19.07 -0.88 4.71
CA ASN A 124 20.41 -0.40 5.03
C ASN A 124 21.47 -1.15 4.20
N PHE A 125 22.73 -0.77 4.38
CA PHE A 125 23.89 -1.36 3.71
C PHE A 125 24.01 -2.87 3.91
N LEU A 126 23.83 -3.33 5.15
CA LEU A 126 23.99 -4.73 5.51
C LEU A 126 22.77 -5.61 5.17
N GLY A 127 21.64 -5.01 4.76
CA GLY A 127 20.39 -5.75 4.56
C GLY A 127 19.80 -6.34 5.85
N THR A 128 20.09 -5.70 6.99
CA THR A 128 19.62 -6.10 8.33
C THR A 128 18.50 -5.22 8.83
N LYS A 129 18.35 -4.00 8.30
CA LYS A 129 17.29 -3.07 8.66
C LYS A 129 16.61 -2.59 7.39
N PHE A 130 15.28 -2.55 7.42
CA PHE A 130 14.46 -2.06 6.35
C PHE A 130 13.46 -1.03 6.87
N THR A 131 13.24 0.03 6.09
CA THR A 131 12.24 1.06 6.37
C THR A 131 11.18 1.01 5.27
N VAL A 132 9.91 0.95 5.68
CA VAL A 132 8.75 0.99 4.79
C VAL A 132 8.28 2.44 4.69
N TYR A 133 8.16 2.93 3.47
CA TYR A 133 7.65 4.25 3.17
C TYR A 133 6.32 4.16 2.44
N ASP A 134 5.34 4.91 2.92
CA ASP A 134 4.11 5.18 2.18
C ASP A 134 4.29 6.43 1.30
N SER A 135 3.63 6.40 0.14
CA SER A 135 3.41 7.53 -0.77
C SER A 135 2.56 8.65 -0.16
N GLN A 136 1.69 8.32 0.79
CA GLN A 136 0.69 9.22 1.35
C GLN A 136 0.96 9.59 2.81
N PRO A 137 0.61 10.82 3.20
CA PRO A 137 0.70 11.23 4.59
C PRO A 137 -0.25 10.39 5.45
N PRO A 138 0.10 10.15 6.74
CA PRO A 138 -0.84 9.65 7.72
C PRO A 138 -2.10 10.54 7.76
N CYS A 139 -3.26 9.94 8.01
CA CYS A 139 -4.59 10.58 7.93
C CYS A 139 -4.74 11.86 8.80
N ASP A 140 -3.85 12.07 9.78
CA ASP A 140 -3.84 13.24 10.68
C ASP A 140 -2.81 14.33 10.32
N ALA A 141 -2.16 14.29 9.16
CA ALA A 141 -1.16 15.30 8.78
C ALA A 141 -1.75 16.64 8.31
N ALA A 142 -2.96 16.98 8.74
CA ALA A 142 -3.40 18.37 8.75
C ALA A 142 -2.59 19.10 9.83
N VAL A 143 -1.69 19.98 9.38
CA VAL A 143 -0.94 20.95 10.22
C VAL A 143 0.22 20.36 11.03
N GLN A 144 1.37 20.18 10.38
CA GLN A 144 2.67 20.56 10.97
C GLN A 144 3.75 20.69 9.89
N SER A 145 3.60 21.69 9.02
CA SER A 145 4.71 22.20 8.22
C SER A 145 5.63 23.05 9.12
N ASN A 146 6.36 22.42 10.05
CA ASN A 146 7.45 23.08 10.77
C ASN A 146 8.72 23.07 9.90
N CYS A 147 8.67 23.82 8.78
CA CYS A 147 9.87 24.24 8.09
C CYS A 147 10.38 25.53 8.73
N ARG A 148 11.22 25.41 9.77
CA ARG A 148 12.15 26.49 10.13
C ARG A 148 13.20 26.59 9.02
N SER A 149 12.95 27.45 8.05
CA SER A 149 13.97 27.90 7.11
C SER A 149 13.60 29.28 6.59
N ASN A 150 14.29 30.29 7.12
CA ASN A 150 14.30 31.67 6.64
C ASN A 150 14.58 31.71 5.13
N ARG A 151 13.61 32.18 4.34
CA ARG A 151 13.87 33.06 3.18
C ARG A 151 12.56 33.67 2.67
N ARG A 152 12.47 35.00 2.79
CA ARG A 152 11.42 35.83 2.16
C ARG A 152 11.63 35.79 0.65
N ILE A 153 10.75 35.14 -0.12
CA ILE A 153 10.47 35.50 -1.52
C ILE A 153 8.97 35.26 -1.76
N HIS A 154 8.30 36.30 -2.23
CA HIS A 154 6.88 36.35 -2.55
C HIS A 154 6.56 35.33 -3.67
N ALA A 155 5.85 34.25 -3.33
CA ALA A 155 5.30 33.32 -4.31
C ALA A 155 3.77 33.32 -4.16
N LYS A 156 3.07 33.56 -5.28
CA LYS A 156 1.61 33.48 -5.38
C LYS A 156 1.14 32.14 -4.78
N GLN A 157 0.14 32.23 -3.90
CA GLN A 157 -0.56 31.12 -3.26
C GLN A 157 -1.11 30.16 -4.33
N VAL A 158 -0.31 29.15 -4.68
CA VAL A 158 -0.77 27.89 -5.26
C VAL A 158 -0.66 26.91 -4.10
N SER A 159 -1.77 26.25 -3.74
CA SER A 159 -1.78 25.26 -2.67
C SER A 159 -0.59 24.32 -2.85
N PRO A 160 0.30 24.16 -1.85
CA PRO A 160 1.49 23.34 -2.04
C PRO A 160 1.04 21.91 -2.31
N ARG A 161 1.25 21.46 -3.55
CA ARG A 161 1.18 20.06 -3.93
C ARG A 161 2.10 19.32 -2.97
N VAL A 162 1.53 18.61 -2.00
CA VAL A 162 2.30 17.78 -1.09
C VAL A 162 3.04 16.79 -1.97
N PRO A 163 4.39 16.81 -2.03
CA PRO A 163 5.13 15.86 -2.84
C PRO A 163 4.68 14.47 -2.41
N ALA A 164 4.53 13.52 -3.35
CA ALA A 164 4.35 12.11 -3.01
C ALA A 164 5.45 11.73 -2.01
N GLY A 165 5.08 11.71 -0.73
CA GLY A 165 6.04 11.76 0.35
C GLY A 165 6.63 10.38 0.54
N ASN A 166 7.79 10.31 1.18
CA ASN A 166 8.25 9.03 1.72
C ASN A 166 7.94 9.07 3.22
N TYR A 167 6.71 8.75 3.60
CA TYR A 167 6.29 8.74 5.00
C TYR A 167 6.68 7.42 5.63
N ASN A 168 7.54 7.45 6.66
CA ASN A 168 7.95 6.22 7.33
C ASN A 168 6.77 5.63 8.11
N VAL A 169 6.29 4.47 7.66
CA VAL A 169 5.14 3.79 8.28
C VAL A 169 5.54 2.54 9.05
N ALA A 170 6.70 1.94 8.77
CA ALA A 170 7.19 0.79 9.51
C ALA A 170 8.71 0.59 9.42
N THR A 171 9.26 -0.08 10.42
CA THR A 171 10.66 -0.54 10.43
C THR A 171 10.71 -2.05 10.66
N ILE A 172 11.55 -2.74 9.90
CA ILE A 172 11.83 -4.17 10.06
C ILE A 172 13.32 -4.32 10.35
N SER A 173 13.68 -4.99 11.44
CA SER A 173 15.07 -5.24 11.85
C SER A 173 15.29 -6.74 12.03
N TYR A 174 16.44 -7.23 11.56
CA TYR A 174 16.88 -8.61 11.72
C TYR A 174 18.12 -8.65 12.62
N GLU A 175 18.09 -9.51 13.63
CA GLU A 175 19.26 -9.78 14.46
C GLU A 175 20.34 -10.51 13.64
N LEU A 176 21.59 -10.10 13.83
CA LEU A 176 22.74 -10.71 13.17
C LEU A 176 23.22 -11.92 13.97
N ASN A 177 23.35 -13.07 13.30
CA ASN A 177 23.95 -14.25 13.90
C ASN A 177 25.47 -14.11 13.87
N VAL A 178 26.11 -13.98 15.04
CA VAL A 178 27.55 -13.70 15.16
C VAL A 178 28.43 -14.96 15.01
N LEU A 179 27.89 -16.16 15.27
CA LEU A 179 28.71 -17.37 15.54
C LEU A 179 28.42 -18.59 14.64
N ARG A 180 27.96 -18.38 13.40
CA ARG A 180 27.44 -19.40 12.44
C ARG A 180 26.02 -19.88 12.77
N SER A 181 25.07 -19.43 11.97
CA SER A 181 23.96 -20.30 11.57
C SER A 181 23.32 -19.75 10.30
N ARG A 182 23.31 -20.58 9.25
CA ARG A 182 22.34 -20.49 8.14
C ARG A 182 20.95 -20.90 8.66
N GLY A 183 20.54 -20.29 9.78
CA GLY A 183 19.31 -20.57 10.48
C GLY A 183 18.35 -19.38 10.43
N PRO A 184 17.12 -19.55 10.92
CA PRO A 184 16.17 -18.45 11.07
C PRO A 184 16.80 -17.29 11.85
N ARG A 185 16.56 -16.06 11.40
CA ARG A 185 16.95 -14.83 12.13
C ARG A 185 15.76 -14.32 12.90
N ARG A 186 15.99 -13.79 14.11
CA ARG A 186 14.95 -13.07 14.86
C ARG A 186 14.64 -11.78 14.11
N MET A 187 13.35 -11.52 13.89
CA MET A 187 12.83 -10.35 13.19
C MET A 187 11.99 -9.52 14.15
N GLN A 188 12.26 -8.21 14.20
CA GLN A 188 11.44 -7.23 14.89
C GLN A 188 10.77 -6.33 13.85
N CYS A 189 9.44 -6.27 13.86
CA CYS A 189 8.66 -5.36 13.04
C CYS A 189 7.98 -4.32 13.93
N THR A 190 8.13 -3.04 13.60
CA THR A 190 7.47 -1.93 14.30
C THR A 190 6.65 -1.14 13.29
N MET A 191 5.33 -1.14 13.48
CA MET A 191 4.39 -0.32 12.69
C MET A 191 4.22 1.02 13.40
N HIS A 192 4.56 2.12 12.71
CA HIS A 192 4.49 3.49 13.28
C HIS A 192 3.14 4.16 13.01
N SER A 193 2.43 3.72 11.97
CA SER A 193 1.17 4.35 11.53
C SER A 193 -0.09 3.74 12.15
N ILE A 194 0.04 2.67 12.94
CA ILE A 194 -1.10 2.00 13.59
C ILE A 194 -1.04 2.32 15.09
N PRO A 195 -1.99 3.09 15.64
CA PRO A 195 -2.00 3.40 17.05
C PRO A 195 -2.31 2.14 17.87
N ILE A 196 -1.73 2.04 19.07
CA ILE A 196 -1.96 0.91 19.99
C ILE A 196 -3.45 0.72 20.31
N THR A 197 -4.22 1.82 20.32
CA THR A 197 -5.67 1.81 20.52
C THR A 197 -6.43 1.01 19.45
N ALA A 198 -5.89 0.91 18.22
CA ALA A 198 -6.49 0.09 17.16
C ALA A 198 -6.34 -1.43 17.39
N ILE A 199 -5.49 -1.84 18.34
CA ILE A 199 -5.22 -3.24 18.64
C ILE A 199 -6.19 -3.78 19.70
N GLN A 200 -6.86 -2.90 20.45
CA GLN A 200 -7.79 -3.28 21.51
C GLN A 200 -9.10 -3.88 20.95
N GLU A 201 -9.65 -4.88 21.64
CA GLU A 201 -10.92 -5.52 21.26
C GLU A 201 -12.05 -4.50 21.21
N GLY A 202 -12.76 -4.44 20.08
CA GLY A 202 -13.86 -3.50 19.84
C GLY A 202 -13.47 -2.14 19.24
N CYS A 203 -12.18 -1.86 19.01
CA CYS A 203 -11.73 -0.61 18.39
C CYS A 203 -11.48 -0.76 16.87
N THR A 204 -11.93 0.21 16.07
CA THR A 204 -11.66 0.29 14.62
C THR A 204 -10.35 1.02 14.38
N ALA A 205 -9.50 0.52 13.48
CA ALA A 205 -8.29 1.24 13.12
C ALA A 205 -8.61 2.46 12.23
N PRO A 206 -7.81 3.55 12.30
CA PRO A 206 -7.95 4.66 11.36
C PRO A 206 -7.76 4.13 9.94
N THR A 207 -8.81 4.24 9.13
CA THR A 207 -8.89 3.58 7.83
C THR A 207 -8.96 4.64 6.73
N PRO A 208 -7.96 4.72 5.82
CA PRO A 208 -8.03 5.64 4.71
C PRO A 208 -9.16 5.21 3.76
N THR A 209 -10.06 6.12 3.42
CA THR A 209 -11.25 5.85 2.58
C THR A 209 -11.03 6.18 1.11
N SER A 210 -9.96 6.92 0.77
CA SER A 210 -9.62 7.25 -0.61
C SER A 210 -8.12 7.51 -0.76
N PHE A 211 -7.63 7.34 -1.99
CA PHE A 211 -6.36 7.93 -2.41
C PHE A 211 -6.60 9.40 -2.73
N PRO A 212 -5.80 10.37 -2.24
CA PRO A 212 -5.96 11.76 -2.65
C PRO A 212 -5.72 11.83 -4.16
N HIS A 213 -6.78 12.15 -4.90
CA HIS A 213 -6.71 12.35 -6.34
C HIS A 213 -5.75 13.51 -6.64
N SER A 214 -4.84 13.31 -7.60
CA SER A 214 -4.30 14.43 -8.35
C SER A 214 -5.49 15.07 -9.06
N LEU A 215 -5.81 16.32 -8.73
CA LEU A 215 -6.80 17.14 -9.44
C LEU A 215 -6.31 17.38 -10.87
N GLU A 216 -6.58 16.44 -11.76
CA GLU A 216 -6.67 16.67 -13.20
C GLU A 216 -8.14 16.46 -13.55
N ASP A 217 -8.97 17.46 -13.21
CA ASP A 217 -10.30 17.71 -13.79
C ASP A 217 -10.83 19.08 -13.33
N GLN A 218 -10.01 20.12 -13.49
CA GLN A 218 -10.48 21.51 -13.51
C GLN A 218 -9.75 22.30 -14.61
N PHE A 219 -9.79 21.77 -15.84
CA PHE A 219 -9.66 22.59 -17.05
C PHE A 219 -10.54 21.97 -18.14
N SER A 220 -11.83 22.23 -18.04
CA SER A 220 -12.76 22.31 -19.16
C SER A 220 -13.67 23.50 -18.90
#